data_AF-A0A7S4UYD8-F1
#
_entry.id   AF-A0A7S4UYD8-F1
#
_cell.length_a   1.000
_cell.length_b   1.000
_cell.length_c   1.000
_cell.angle_alpha   90.00
_cell.angle_beta   90.00
_cell.angle_gamma   90.00
#
_symmetry.space_group_name_H-M   'P 1'
#
loop_
_entity.id
_entity.type
_entity.pdbx_description
1 polymer ?
#
loop_
_entity_poly.entity_id
_entity_poly.type
_entity_poly.pdbx_seq_one_letter_code
_entity_poly.pdbx_strand_id
1 'polypeptide(L)'
;VKVLTHMQSMIEVPKIEILPLLQLQSFPFRPQIFHEKLHDEKSRGIARTAICTCCNGRLRRFEFSSKMREIMLKTVIDEIQARAKLNMTFVSFIEMMREKSIDCVIDGANVGYCGLYRSADPKEECMFPIDKRPKKPESRGHSPVNYHLWFEHIDAVIRALREKNLRPLVMLHARHVKEHRLWSKYDAMVEGWRSDGLLFCTPNGVEDDLCWLYCLLYHSSAEKRLLIVTNDLIRDHKFALGCQKDLQRVFDECRVRYKILPPGTVAILEYPKPFSDFPQFCPETCRWHVPTEAHGVRQWHCCSLL
;
A
#
# COMPACT_ATOMS: atom_id res chain seq x y z
N VAL A 1 -2.86 -10.15 -32.41
CA VAL A 1 -3.71 -9.12 -31.77
C VAL A 1 -4.84 -9.72 -30.91
N LYS A 2 -5.82 -10.46 -31.45
CA LYS A 2 -6.96 -11.02 -30.66
C LYS A 2 -6.54 -11.79 -29.40
N VAL A 3 -5.51 -12.62 -29.50
CA VAL A 3 -4.95 -13.38 -28.35
C VAL A 3 -4.44 -12.44 -27.26
N LEU A 4 -3.65 -11.42 -27.61
CA LEU A 4 -3.13 -10.44 -26.65
C LEU A 4 -4.25 -9.61 -26.01
N THR A 5 -5.27 -9.24 -26.78
CA THR A 5 -6.46 -8.55 -26.25
C THR A 5 -7.21 -9.42 -25.24
N HIS A 6 -7.35 -10.72 -25.51
CA HIS A 6 -7.96 -11.65 -24.57
C HIS A 6 -7.12 -11.79 -23.29
N MET A 7 -5.81 -12.01 -23.41
CA MET A 7 -4.90 -12.09 -22.25
C MET A 7 -4.89 -10.81 -21.42
N GLN A 8 -4.94 -9.64 -22.07
CA GLN A 8 -5.10 -8.35 -21.40
C GLN A 8 -6.37 -8.30 -20.56
N SER A 9 -7.51 -8.81 -21.07
CA SER A 9 -8.77 -8.83 -20.31
C SER A 9 -8.75 -9.81 -19.12
N MET A 10 -7.97 -10.88 -19.21
CA MET A 10 -7.81 -11.87 -18.14
C MET A 10 -6.71 -11.49 -17.14
N ILE A 11 -5.87 -10.50 -17.47
CA ILE A 11 -4.68 -10.09 -16.71
C ILE A 11 -3.73 -11.29 -16.53
N GLU A 12 -3.50 -12.02 -17.62
CA GLU A 12 -2.67 -13.22 -17.64
C GLU A 12 -1.26 -12.90 -18.15
N VAL A 13 -0.23 -13.39 -17.45
CA VAL A 13 1.15 -13.35 -17.94
C VAL A 13 1.37 -14.57 -18.82
N PRO A 14 1.61 -14.41 -20.14
CA PRO A 14 1.90 -15.54 -20.99
C PRO A 14 3.29 -16.12 -20.72
N LYS A 15 3.47 -17.40 -21.04
CA LYS A 15 4.81 -18.01 -21.12
C LYS A 15 5.56 -17.51 -22.35
N ILE A 16 6.90 -17.55 -22.30
CA ILE A 16 7.76 -17.02 -23.37
C ILE A 16 7.53 -17.68 -24.74
N GLU A 17 7.09 -18.94 -24.78
CA GLU A 17 6.82 -19.71 -25.99
C GLU A 17 5.69 -19.12 -26.84
N ILE A 18 4.90 -18.18 -26.30
CA ILE A 18 3.88 -17.50 -27.11
C ILE A 18 4.51 -16.53 -28.12
N LEU A 19 5.67 -15.94 -27.83
CA LEU A 19 6.20 -14.83 -28.63
C LEU A 19 6.42 -15.20 -30.10
N PRO A 20 7.04 -16.35 -30.44
CA PRO A 20 7.17 -16.78 -31.84
C PRO A 20 5.82 -16.99 -32.54
N LEU A 21 4.78 -17.39 -31.79
CA LEU A 21 3.44 -17.66 -32.32
C LEU A 21 2.66 -16.38 -32.64
N LEU A 22 3.04 -15.23 -32.06
CA LEU A 22 2.36 -13.96 -32.27
C LEU A 22 2.61 -13.36 -33.66
N GLN A 23 3.63 -13.83 -34.39
CA GLN A 23 4.06 -13.27 -35.68
C GLN A 23 4.32 -11.74 -35.58
N LEU A 24 4.92 -11.31 -34.47
CA LEU A 24 5.32 -9.92 -34.22
C LEU A 24 6.83 -9.84 -34.14
N GLN A 25 7.40 -8.71 -34.58
CA GLN A 25 8.77 -8.38 -34.19
C GLN A 25 8.77 -8.09 -32.68
N SER A 26 9.70 -8.69 -31.94
CA SER A 26 9.77 -8.51 -30.49
C SER A 26 11.17 -8.08 -30.06
N PHE A 27 11.23 -7.05 -29.22
CA PHE A 27 12.48 -6.50 -28.69
C PHE A 27 12.45 -6.59 -27.16
N PRO A 28 13.36 -7.32 -26.52
CA PRO A 28 13.38 -7.42 -25.07
C PRO A 28 13.76 -6.07 -24.45
N PHE A 29 13.13 -5.72 -23.33
CA PHE A 29 13.44 -4.50 -22.59
C PHE A 29 13.28 -4.67 -21.07
N ARG A 30 13.82 -3.70 -20.33
CA ARG A 30 13.58 -3.54 -18.89
C ARG A 30 12.82 -2.24 -18.66
N PRO A 31 11.65 -2.26 -18.00
CA PRO A 31 10.93 -1.02 -17.71
C PRO A 31 11.80 -0.05 -16.89
N GLN A 32 11.89 1.19 -17.33
CA GLN A 32 12.53 2.26 -16.55
C GLN A 32 11.48 3.00 -15.73
N ILE A 33 11.72 3.15 -14.43
CA ILE A 33 10.78 3.75 -13.48
C ILE A 33 11.24 5.17 -13.11
N PHE A 34 10.31 6.11 -13.18
CA PHE A 34 10.54 7.51 -12.83
C PHE A 34 9.51 8.01 -11.80
N HIS A 35 9.90 9.04 -11.05
CA HIS A 35 8.97 9.82 -10.24
C HIS A 35 8.49 11.03 -11.06
N GLU A 36 7.18 11.17 -11.19
CA GLU A 36 6.53 12.26 -11.92
C GLU A 36 5.75 13.11 -10.92
N LYS A 37 6.00 14.42 -10.91
CA LYS A 37 5.18 15.36 -10.13
C LYS A 37 3.83 15.48 -10.82
N LEU A 38 2.76 15.28 -10.06
CA LEU A 38 1.41 15.52 -10.56
C LEU A 38 1.13 17.03 -10.45
N HIS A 39 0.89 17.66 -11.60
CA HIS A 39 0.81 19.13 -11.74
C HIS A 39 -0.61 19.73 -11.60
N ASP A 40 -1.63 18.89 -11.44
CA ASP A 40 -3.02 19.36 -11.35
C ASP A 40 -3.40 19.76 -9.91
N GLU A 41 -4.19 20.83 -9.77
CA GLU A 41 -4.63 21.41 -8.49
C GLU A 41 -5.35 20.39 -7.59
N LYS A 42 -6.07 19.44 -8.22
CA LYS A 42 -6.78 18.33 -7.55
C LYS A 42 -5.91 17.11 -7.30
N SER A 43 -4.76 17.03 -7.96
CA SER A 43 -3.90 15.84 -8.03
C SER A 43 -2.54 16.06 -7.37
N ARG A 44 -2.41 16.97 -6.40
CA ARG A 44 -1.14 17.22 -5.69
C ARG A 44 -0.54 15.88 -5.22
N GLY A 45 0.70 15.59 -5.60
CA GLY A 45 1.42 14.38 -5.19
C GLY A 45 2.54 13.95 -6.15
N ILE A 46 3.18 12.84 -5.82
CA ILE A 46 4.22 12.20 -6.64
C ILE A 46 3.67 10.87 -7.15
N ALA A 47 3.56 10.74 -8.47
CA ALA A 47 3.29 9.47 -9.12
C ALA A 47 4.60 8.76 -9.47
N ARG A 48 4.54 7.43 -9.56
CA ARG A 48 5.59 6.63 -10.19
C ARG A 48 5.05 6.12 -11.52
N THR A 49 5.85 6.28 -12.57
CA THR A 49 5.54 5.85 -13.94
C THR A 49 6.62 4.90 -14.43
N ALA A 50 6.28 4.02 -15.36
CA ALA A 50 7.24 3.15 -16.03
C ALA A 50 7.13 3.28 -17.53
N ILE A 51 8.27 3.29 -18.22
CA ILE A 51 8.33 3.37 -19.69
C ILE A 51 9.11 2.21 -20.29
N CYS A 52 8.76 1.88 -21.52
CA CYS A 52 9.51 0.97 -22.38
C CYS A 52 10.74 1.67 -22.96
N THR A 53 11.93 1.08 -22.81
CA THR A 53 13.17 1.64 -23.38
C THR A 53 13.31 1.46 -24.88
N CYS A 54 12.44 0.66 -25.51
CA CYS A 54 12.45 0.48 -26.97
C CYS A 54 11.63 1.54 -27.72
N CYS A 55 10.50 1.98 -27.15
CA CYS A 55 9.59 2.90 -27.83
C CYS A 55 9.18 4.12 -27.00
N ASN A 56 9.65 4.24 -25.76
CA ASN A 56 9.25 5.26 -24.78
C ASN A 56 7.75 5.24 -24.39
N GLY A 57 7.02 4.21 -24.78
CA GLY A 57 5.62 4.02 -24.39
C GLY A 57 5.46 3.75 -22.90
N ARG A 58 4.40 4.29 -22.29
CA ARG A 58 4.10 4.12 -20.86
C ARG A 58 3.52 2.72 -20.60
N LEU A 59 4.01 2.07 -19.55
CA LEU A 59 3.35 0.90 -18.95
C LEU A 59 2.29 1.37 -17.96
N ARG A 60 1.19 0.64 -17.90
CA ARG A 60 0.03 0.95 -17.07
C ARG A 60 -0.20 -0.09 -15.99
N ARG A 61 -0.95 0.34 -14.97
CA ARG A 61 -1.55 -0.51 -13.95
C ARG A 61 -2.79 -1.20 -14.50
N PHE A 62 -3.33 -2.16 -13.76
CA PHE A 62 -4.65 -2.70 -14.06
C PHE A 62 -5.67 -1.57 -13.82
N GLU A 63 -6.77 -1.65 -14.53
CA GLU A 63 -7.78 -0.60 -14.47
C GLU A 63 -8.57 -0.68 -13.16
N PHE A 64 -8.35 0.29 -12.28
CA PHE A 64 -9.18 0.50 -11.09
C PHE A 64 -10.29 1.49 -11.42
N SER A 65 -11.36 0.97 -12.04
CA SER A 65 -12.48 1.79 -12.53
C SER A 65 -13.25 2.45 -11.39
N SER A 66 -13.89 3.59 -11.67
CA SER A 66 -14.75 4.29 -10.69
C SER A 66 -15.84 3.39 -10.13
N LYS A 67 -16.48 2.56 -10.99
CA LYS A 67 -17.51 1.60 -10.58
C LYS A 67 -16.96 0.55 -9.61
N MET A 68 -15.77 -0.01 -9.89
CA MET A 68 -15.11 -0.96 -8.99
C MET A 68 -14.79 -0.31 -7.65
N ARG A 69 -14.23 0.91 -7.68
CA ARG A 69 -13.93 1.69 -6.48
C ARG A 69 -15.17 1.95 -5.64
N GLU A 70 -16.27 2.37 -6.26
CA GLU A 70 -17.55 2.63 -5.58
C GLU A 70 -18.10 1.38 -4.89
N ILE A 71 -18.07 0.23 -5.58
CA ILE A 71 -18.51 -1.05 -4.99
C ILE A 71 -17.65 -1.40 -3.77
N MET A 72 -16.32 -1.37 -3.90
CA MET A 72 -15.42 -1.72 -2.80
C MET A 72 -15.53 -0.73 -1.63
N LEU A 73 -15.62 0.57 -1.92
CA LEU A 73 -15.82 1.60 -0.89
C LEU A 73 -17.12 1.39 -0.15
N LYS A 74 -18.21 1.10 -0.86
CA LYS A 74 -19.50 0.82 -0.25
C LYS A 74 -19.39 -0.36 0.71
N THR A 75 -18.76 -1.46 0.30
CA THR A 75 -18.60 -2.63 1.18
C THR A 75 -17.78 -2.33 2.43
N VAL A 76 -16.69 -1.56 2.31
CA VAL A 76 -15.89 -1.13 3.47
C VAL A 76 -16.71 -0.22 4.41
N ILE A 77 -17.48 0.73 3.85
CA ILE A 77 -18.35 1.62 4.63
C ILE A 77 -19.41 0.81 5.38
N ASP A 78 -20.08 -0.11 4.69
CA ASP A 78 -21.14 -0.95 5.27
C ASP A 78 -20.56 -1.82 6.42
N GLU A 79 -19.34 -2.36 6.26
CA GLU A 79 -18.66 -3.14 7.32
C GLU A 79 -18.28 -2.27 8.53
N ILE A 80 -17.78 -1.05 8.30
CA ILE A 80 -17.48 -0.12 9.40
C ILE A 80 -18.76 0.26 10.14
N GLN A 81 -19.86 0.53 9.42
CA GLN A 81 -21.16 0.87 10.00
C GLN A 81 -21.76 -0.29 10.80
N ALA A 82 -21.56 -1.54 10.37
CA ALA A 82 -22.03 -2.72 11.11
C ALA A 82 -21.30 -2.90 12.46
N ARG A 83 -20.01 -2.56 12.51
CA ARG A 83 -19.16 -2.71 13.72
C ARG A 83 -19.23 -1.50 14.65
N ALA A 84 -19.42 -0.30 14.10
CA ALA A 84 -19.57 0.92 14.87
C ALA A 84 -21.02 1.08 15.35
N LYS A 85 -21.25 1.03 16.67
CA LYS A 85 -22.50 1.54 17.26
C LYS A 85 -22.56 3.08 17.09
N LEU A 86 -22.94 3.56 15.90
CA LEU A 86 -23.46 4.89 15.49
C LEU A 86 -22.67 6.14 15.98
N ASN A 87 -22.39 7.21 15.24
CA ASN A 87 -22.58 7.58 13.82
C ASN A 87 -21.77 8.87 13.54
N MET A 88 -21.55 9.74 14.54
CA MET A 88 -20.82 11.00 14.37
C MET A 88 -19.31 10.80 14.14
N THR A 89 -18.66 9.95 14.92
CA THR A 89 -17.20 9.78 14.86
C THR A 89 -16.72 9.21 13.52
N PHE A 90 -17.55 8.37 12.89
CA PHE A 90 -17.26 7.83 11.56
C PHE A 90 -17.54 8.85 10.46
N VAL A 91 -18.64 9.59 10.52
CA VAL A 91 -18.91 10.69 9.56
C VAL A 91 -17.79 11.74 9.61
N SER A 92 -17.37 12.16 10.82
CA SER A 92 -16.24 13.09 10.97
C SER A 92 -14.92 12.50 10.47
N PHE A 93 -14.70 11.18 10.61
CA PHE A 93 -13.55 10.51 9.99
C PHE A 93 -13.61 10.63 8.46
N ILE A 94 -14.75 10.31 7.86
CA ILE A 94 -14.94 10.39 6.41
C ILE A 94 -14.67 11.81 5.93
N GLU A 95 -15.33 12.82 6.51
CA GLU A 95 -15.15 14.23 6.15
C GLU A 95 -13.69 14.66 6.25
N MET A 96 -13.03 14.36 7.36
CA MET A 96 -11.61 14.66 7.56
C MET A 96 -10.72 13.99 6.50
N MET A 97 -10.99 12.73 6.16
CA MET A 97 -10.19 12.01 5.16
C MET A 97 -10.42 12.54 3.75
N ARG A 98 -11.61 13.07 3.43
CA ARG A 98 -11.89 13.67 2.12
C ARG A 98 -11.10 14.96 1.88
N GLU A 99 -10.89 15.74 2.94
CA GLU A 99 -10.16 17.01 2.87
C GLU A 99 -8.63 16.84 2.95
N LYS A 100 -8.16 15.73 3.53
CA LYS A 100 -6.73 15.47 3.68
C LYS A 100 -6.05 15.21 2.34
N SER A 101 -4.96 15.92 2.11
CA SER A 101 -4.09 15.69 0.96
C SER A 101 -2.92 14.79 1.35
N ILE A 102 -3.08 13.48 1.10
CA ILE A 102 -2.15 12.43 1.50
C ILE A 102 -1.63 11.66 0.27
N ASP A 103 -0.41 11.15 0.37
CA ASP A 103 0.19 10.28 -0.66
C ASP A 103 0.36 8.84 -0.15
N CYS A 104 0.44 8.68 1.17
CA CYS A 104 0.58 7.39 1.80
C CYS A 104 -0.13 7.35 3.16
N VAL A 105 -0.67 6.19 3.51
CA VAL A 105 -1.16 5.89 4.85
C VAL A 105 -0.27 4.80 5.45
N ILE A 106 0.04 4.91 6.74
CA ILE A 106 0.87 3.96 7.49
C ILE A 106 -0.05 3.17 8.40
N ASP A 107 0.00 1.85 8.29
CA ASP A 107 -0.57 0.94 9.27
C ASP A 107 0.29 0.98 10.53
N GLY A 108 -0.06 1.89 11.45
CA GLY A 108 0.76 2.22 12.62
C GLY A 108 0.89 1.04 13.58
N ALA A 109 -0.14 0.20 13.69
CA ALA A 109 -0.10 -0.99 14.53
C ALA A 109 0.86 -2.03 13.94
N ASN A 110 0.75 -2.34 12.64
CA ASN A 110 1.65 -3.29 11.98
C ASN A 110 3.11 -2.85 12.09
N VAL A 111 3.41 -1.58 11.80
CA VAL A 111 4.76 -1.02 11.89
C VAL A 111 5.28 -1.01 13.33
N GLY A 112 4.47 -0.50 14.28
CA GLY A 112 4.89 -0.38 15.68
C GLY A 112 5.01 -1.73 16.40
N TYR A 113 4.34 -2.78 15.92
CA TYR A 113 4.51 -4.15 16.39
C TYR A 113 5.57 -4.97 15.64
N CYS A 114 6.21 -4.40 14.61
CA CYS A 114 7.21 -5.11 13.83
C CYS A 114 8.38 -5.58 14.72
N GLY A 115 8.71 -6.87 14.66
CA GLY A 115 9.72 -7.51 15.52
C GLY A 115 9.21 -7.93 16.92
N LEU A 116 7.95 -7.61 17.28
CA LEU A 116 7.33 -8.03 18.54
C LEU A 116 6.62 -9.40 18.44
N TYR A 117 6.21 -9.80 17.24
CA TYR A 117 5.65 -11.13 16.95
C TYR A 117 6.65 -12.00 16.18
N ARG A 118 6.71 -13.30 16.50
CA ARG A 118 7.35 -14.31 15.64
C ARG A 118 6.50 -14.44 14.37
N SER A 119 6.84 -13.76 13.28
CA SER A 119 6.36 -14.15 11.95
C SER A 119 6.93 -15.52 11.61
N ALA A 120 6.12 -16.38 10.98
CA ALA A 120 6.41 -17.79 10.73
C ALA A 120 7.54 -18.07 9.69
N ASP A 121 8.24 -17.04 9.22
CA ASP A 121 9.36 -17.16 8.30
C ASP A 121 10.64 -16.52 8.89
N PRO A 122 11.61 -17.32 9.36
CA PRO A 122 12.86 -16.85 9.96
C PRO A 122 13.77 -16.05 9.02
N LYS A 123 13.44 -15.95 7.73
CA LYS A 123 14.29 -15.29 6.72
C LYS A 123 13.98 -13.80 6.50
N GLU A 124 12.90 -13.28 7.09
CA GLU A 124 12.50 -11.85 6.98
C GLU A 124 12.60 -11.10 8.32
N GLU A 125 13.61 -11.43 9.13
CA GLU A 125 13.75 -10.91 10.49
C GLU A 125 14.07 -9.41 10.55
N CYS A 126 13.25 -8.66 11.30
CA CYS A 126 13.75 -7.54 12.08
C CYS A 126 14.60 -8.11 13.24
N MET A 127 15.91 -7.84 13.21
CA MET A 127 16.90 -8.31 14.18
C MET A 127 16.80 -7.62 15.56
N PHE A 128 15.70 -7.79 16.30
CA PHE A 128 15.64 -7.33 17.69
C PHE A 128 15.55 -8.49 18.67
N PRO A 129 16.52 -8.64 19.58
CA PRO A 129 16.44 -9.61 20.67
C PRO A 129 15.21 -9.36 21.54
N ILE A 130 14.49 -10.43 21.84
CA ILE A 130 13.28 -10.45 22.68
C ILE A 130 13.54 -9.76 24.04
N ASP A 131 14.78 -9.82 24.51
CA ASP A 131 15.21 -9.38 25.83
C ASP A 131 15.28 -7.84 25.96
N LYS A 132 15.30 -7.12 24.83
CA LYS A 132 15.29 -5.65 24.78
C LYS A 132 13.89 -5.06 24.61
N ARG A 133 12.83 -5.88 24.69
CA ARG A 133 11.46 -5.44 24.49
C ARG A 133 10.99 -4.50 25.61
N PRO A 134 10.30 -3.40 25.28
CA PRO A 134 9.70 -2.52 26.27
C PRO A 134 8.58 -3.26 27.01
N LYS A 135 8.85 -3.64 28.26
CA LYS A 135 7.84 -4.21 29.16
C LYS A 135 6.93 -3.10 29.68
N LYS A 136 5.65 -3.41 29.84
CA LYS A 136 4.64 -2.45 30.28
C LYS A 136 5.01 -1.73 31.58
N PRO A 137 4.80 -0.40 31.71
CA PRO A 137 4.81 0.24 33.02
C PRO A 137 3.62 -0.36 33.78
N GLU A 138 3.87 -0.87 34.98
CA GLU A 138 2.94 -1.60 35.84
C GLU A 138 1.46 -1.32 35.56
N SER A 139 0.80 -2.20 34.81
CA SER A 139 -0.64 -2.08 34.59
C SER A 139 -1.38 -3.05 35.48
N ARG A 140 -2.17 -2.50 36.39
CA ARG A 140 -3.22 -3.24 37.08
C ARG A 140 -4.30 -3.61 36.06
N GLY A 141 -4.20 -4.78 35.43
CA GLY A 141 -5.27 -5.34 34.60
C GLY A 141 -4.83 -6.26 33.47
N HIS A 142 -5.60 -7.33 33.24
CA HIS A 142 -5.48 -8.22 32.09
C HIS A 142 -5.84 -7.47 30.79
N SER A 143 -4.82 -7.07 30.02
CA SER A 143 -5.00 -6.70 28.62
C SER A 143 -4.60 -7.85 27.71
N PRO A 144 -5.30 -8.06 26.58
CA PRO A 144 -5.01 -9.17 25.66
C PRO A 144 -3.66 -9.04 24.93
N VAL A 145 -3.01 -7.88 24.97
CA VAL A 145 -1.68 -7.65 24.36
C VAL A 145 -0.76 -7.03 25.42
N ASN A 146 0.31 -7.75 25.77
CA ASN A 146 1.27 -7.38 26.82
C ASN A 146 2.43 -6.49 26.34
N TYR A 147 2.41 -6.05 25.08
CA TYR A 147 3.52 -5.36 24.43
C TYR A 147 3.17 -3.92 24.05
N HIS A 148 4.12 -3.00 24.20
CA HIS A 148 4.02 -1.62 23.74
C HIS A 148 4.46 -1.50 22.28
N LEU A 149 3.91 -0.52 21.57
CA LEU A 149 4.39 -0.18 20.22
C LEU A 149 5.76 0.49 20.30
N TRP A 150 6.60 0.20 19.33
CA TRP A 150 7.79 0.97 19.04
C TRP A 150 7.45 2.18 18.18
N PHE A 151 7.20 3.31 18.83
CA PHE A 151 6.92 4.58 18.15
C PHE A 151 8.13 5.04 17.31
N GLU A 152 9.36 4.67 17.69
CA GLU A 152 10.56 4.92 16.87
C GLU A 152 10.50 4.22 15.50
N HIS A 153 9.84 3.05 15.39
CA HIS A 153 9.67 2.36 14.12
C HIS A 153 8.74 3.13 13.20
N ILE A 154 7.63 3.61 13.75
CA ILE A 154 6.67 4.45 13.03
C ILE A 154 7.36 5.74 12.60
N ASP A 155 8.14 6.38 13.48
CA ASP A 155 8.92 7.58 13.16
C ASP A 155 9.93 7.35 12.03
N ALA A 156 10.64 6.21 12.06
CA ALA A 156 11.59 5.83 11.01
C ALA A 156 10.91 5.72 9.64
N VAL A 157 9.69 5.15 9.59
CA VAL A 157 8.88 5.08 8.38
C VAL A 157 8.43 6.47 7.94
N ILE A 158 7.95 7.33 8.86
CA ILE A 158 7.56 8.72 8.54
C ILE A 158 8.74 9.47 7.91
N ARG A 159 9.94 9.39 8.50
CA ARG A 159 11.15 10.03 7.96
C ARG A 159 11.50 9.52 6.58
N ALA A 160 11.52 8.20 6.37
CA ALA A 160 11.81 7.60 5.07
C ALA A 160 10.82 8.02 3.96
N LEU A 161 9.54 8.23 4.31
CA LEU A 161 8.52 8.74 3.38
C LEU A 161 8.71 10.23 3.08
N ARG A 162 8.97 11.05 4.12
CA ARG A 162 9.22 12.49 3.98
C ARG A 162 10.48 12.78 3.15
N GLU A 163 11.52 11.97 3.26
CA GLU A 163 12.73 12.04 2.41
C GLU A 163 12.42 11.83 0.91
N LYS A 164 11.32 11.13 0.60
CA LYS A 164 10.80 10.98 -0.77
C LYS A 164 9.77 12.05 -1.15
N ASN A 165 9.62 13.10 -0.32
CA ASN A 165 8.62 14.16 -0.47
C ASN A 165 7.18 13.64 -0.51
N LEU A 166 6.90 12.52 0.17
CA LEU A 166 5.55 11.99 0.33
C LEU A 166 4.91 12.55 1.60
N ARG A 167 3.58 12.68 1.60
CA ARG A 167 2.79 13.11 2.76
C ARG A 167 2.16 11.89 3.45
N PRO A 168 2.74 11.42 4.57
CA PRO A 168 2.21 10.28 5.32
C PRO A 168 1.09 10.67 6.26
N LEU A 169 0.16 9.73 6.44
CA LEU A 169 -0.81 9.71 7.53
C LEU A 169 -0.64 8.40 8.31
N VAL A 170 -0.24 8.48 9.58
CA VAL A 170 -0.25 7.36 10.51
C VAL A 170 -1.67 7.08 10.93
N MET A 171 -2.15 5.87 10.70
CA MET A 171 -3.39 5.37 11.25
C MET A 171 -3.12 4.43 12.40
N LEU A 172 -3.72 4.73 13.56
CA LEU A 172 -3.48 3.95 14.76
C LEU A 172 -4.71 3.98 15.67
N HIS A 173 -5.08 2.86 16.27
CA HIS A 173 -6.20 2.87 17.21
C HIS A 173 -5.91 3.75 18.45
N ALA A 174 -6.89 4.58 18.87
CA ALA A 174 -6.73 5.56 19.95
C ALA A 174 -6.19 4.96 21.26
N ARG A 175 -6.52 3.69 21.54
CA ARG A 175 -5.98 2.91 22.68
C ARG A 175 -4.46 2.97 22.82
N HIS A 176 -3.72 3.07 21.72
CA HIS A 176 -2.25 3.05 21.73
C HIS A 176 -1.62 4.36 22.18
N VAL A 177 -2.39 5.46 22.12
CA VAL A 177 -1.93 6.80 22.50
C VAL A 177 -2.66 7.35 23.74
N LYS A 178 -3.33 6.47 24.49
CA LYS A 178 -3.88 6.81 25.82
C LYS A 178 -2.74 6.83 26.84
N GLU A 179 -2.83 7.72 27.82
CA GLU A 179 -1.81 7.97 28.86
C GLU A 179 -1.27 6.70 29.52
N HIS A 180 -2.13 5.73 29.86
CA HIS A 180 -1.71 4.47 30.49
C HIS A 180 -1.00 3.46 29.54
N ARG A 181 -0.94 3.73 28.24
CA ARG A 181 -0.24 2.89 27.24
C ARG A 181 0.90 3.61 26.53
N LEU A 182 0.89 4.95 26.55
CA LEU A 182 1.95 5.78 26.00
C LEU A 182 3.01 5.98 27.07
N TRP A 183 4.26 5.65 26.77
CA TRP A 183 5.35 6.00 27.68
C TRP A 183 5.65 7.48 27.57
N SER A 184 5.95 8.13 28.70
CA SER A 184 6.22 9.57 28.75
C SER A 184 7.33 10.02 27.80
N LYS A 185 8.32 9.16 27.50
CA LYS A 185 9.35 9.46 26.51
C LYS A 185 8.82 9.68 25.08
N TYR A 186 7.60 9.23 24.78
CA TYR A 186 6.95 9.37 23.48
C TYR A 186 5.93 10.51 23.42
N ASP A 187 5.63 11.17 24.53
CA ASP A 187 4.60 12.22 24.58
C ASP A 187 4.89 13.34 23.57
N ALA A 188 6.12 13.85 23.59
CA ALA A 188 6.54 14.90 22.66
C ALA A 188 6.49 14.46 21.18
N MET A 189 6.82 13.20 20.90
CA MET A 189 6.79 12.65 19.55
C MET A 189 5.36 12.53 19.01
N VAL A 190 4.45 11.95 19.81
CA VAL A 190 3.05 11.79 19.43
C VAL A 190 2.36 13.14 19.31
N GLU A 191 2.66 14.10 20.20
CA GLU A 191 2.09 15.44 20.12
C GLU A 191 2.61 16.22 18.90
N GLY A 192 3.88 16.03 18.54
CA GLY A 192 4.43 16.52 17.28
C GLY A 192 3.69 15.96 16.07
N TRP A 193 3.42 14.65 16.02
CA TRP A 193 2.64 14.05 14.94
C TRP A 193 1.20 14.57 14.87
N ARG A 194 0.56 14.86 16.01
CA ARG A 194 -0.78 15.46 16.06
C ARG A 194 -0.76 16.89 15.51
N SER A 195 0.20 17.70 15.98
CA SER A 195 0.38 19.09 15.55
C SER A 195 0.67 19.21 14.06
N ASP A 196 1.46 18.29 13.52
CA ASP A 196 1.77 18.19 12.09
C ASP A 196 0.61 17.60 11.24
N GLY A 197 -0.48 17.15 11.88
CA GLY A 197 -1.60 16.49 11.21
C GLY A 197 -1.26 15.11 10.61
N LEU A 198 -0.17 14.48 11.09
CA LEU A 198 0.32 13.17 10.64
C LEU A 198 -0.40 12.00 11.31
N LEU A 199 -0.97 12.17 12.49
CA LEU A 199 -1.59 11.08 13.24
C LEU A 199 -3.12 11.16 13.15
N PHE A 200 -3.73 10.07 12.71
CA PHE A 200 -5.16 9.83 12.87
C PHE A 200 -5.40 8.69 13.86
N CYS A 201 -6.14 9.00 14.93
CA CYS A 201 -6.52 8.02 15.93
C CYS A 201 -7.89 7.42 15.60
N THR A 202 -7.95 6.11 15.37
CA THR A 202 -9.23 5.48 15.03
C THR A 202 -10.19 5.48 16.22
N PRO A 203 -11.50 5.70 15.98
CA PRO A 203 -12.51 5.66 17.04
C PRO A 203 -12.54 4.30 17.75
N ASN A 204 -12.94 4.30 19.03
CA ASN A 204 -13.09 3.05 19.76
C ASN A 204 -14.13 2.15 19.07
N GLY A 205 -13.81 0.86 18.90
CA GLY A 205 -14.72 -0.12 18.30
C GLY A 205 -14.61 -0.21 16.77
N VAL A 206 -13.78 0.62 16.13
CA VAL A 206 -13.44 0.49 14.71
C VAL A 206 -12.01 -0.01 14.58
N GLU A 207 -11.85 -1.13 13.89
CA GLU A 207 -10.53 -1.67 13.54
C GLU A 207 -9.79 -0.67 12.64
N ASP A 208 -8.53 -0.44 12.94
CA ASP A 208 -7.64 0.40 12.14
C ASP A 208 -7.49 -0.11 10.71
N ASP A 209 -7.63 -1.41 10.50
CA ASP A 209 -7.58 -2.02 9.17
C ASP A 209 -8.65 -1.53 8.21
N LEU A 210 -9.88 -1.37 8.71
CA LEU A 210 -10.97 -0.90 7.87
C LEU A 210 -10.79 0.57 7.47
N CYS A 211 -10.29 1.43 8.36
CA CYS A 211 -10.17 2.84 8.00
C CYS A 211 -8.95 3.14 7.12
N TRP A 212 -7.82 2.42 7.23
CA TRP A 212 -6.71 2.65 6.29
C TRP A 212 -7.06 2.05 4.92
N LEU A 213 -7.90 1.01 4.88
CA LEU A 213 -8.44 0.47 3.64
C LEU A 213 -9.43 1.44 2.98
N TYR A 214 -10.29 2.09 3.78
CA TYR A 214 -11.13 3.18 3.30
C TYR A 214 -10.28 4.28 2.64
N CYS A 215 -9.23 4.76 3.33
CA CYS A 215 -8.33 5.78 2.79
C CYS A 215 -7.70 5.33 1.48
N LEU A 216 -7.20 4.09 1.43
CA LEU A 216 -6.59 3.49 0.25
C LEU A 216 -7.54 3.54 -0.95
N LEU A 217 -8.76 3.07 -0.79
CA LEU A 217 -9.74 3.00 -1.87
C LEU A 217 -10.24 4.39 -2.27
N TYR A 218 -10.48 5.28 -1.31
CA TYR A 218 -11.03 6.61 -1.55
C TYR A 218 -10.05 7.51 -2.33
N HIS A 219 -8.78 7.51 -1.91
CA HIS A 219 -7.73 8.34 -2.51
C HIS A 219 -7.09 7.71 -3.76
N SER A 220 -7.44 6.47 -4.09
CA SER A 220 -7.01 5.83 -5.33
C SER A 220 -8.00 6.07 -6.48
N SER A 221 -7.46 6.14 -7.69
CA SER A 221 -8.14 6.28 -8.96
C SER A 221 -7.42 5.47 -10.03
N ALA A 222 -7.89 5.50 -11.28
CA ALA A 222 -7.20 4.85 -12.40
C ALA A 222 -5.76 5.39 -12.61
N GLU A 223 -5.56 6.69 -12.40
CA GLU A 223 -4.29 7.39 -12.68
C GLU A 223 -3.37 7.48 -11.46
N LYS A 224 -3.94 7.54 -10.25
CA LYS A 224 -3.20 7.68 -8.99
C LYS A 224 -3.54 6.55 -8.04
N ARG A 225 -2.52 5.94 -7.44
CA ARG A 225 -2.70 5.00 -6.32
C ARG A 225 -2.21 5.67 -5.04
N LEU A 226 -3.01 5.63 -3.98
CA LEU A 226 -2.49 5.91 -2.63
C LEU A 226 -1.57 4.76 -2.24
N LEU A 227 -0.46 5.05 -1.56
CA LEU A 227 0.39 4.01 -0.99
C LEU A 227 -0.10 3.61 0.42
N ILE A 228 0.01 2.33 0.76
CA ILE A 228 -0.21 1.81 2.13
C ILE A 228 1.08 1.17 2.62
N VAL A 229 1.63 1.66 3.73
CA VAL A 229 2.81 1.04 4.36
C VAL A 229 2.33 0.00 5.36
N THR A 230 2.48 -1.28 4.99
CA THR A 230 2.16 -2.42 5.85
C THR A 230 2.86 -3.67 5.32
N ASN A 231 3.24 -4.58 6.20
CA ASN A 231 3.66 -5.93 5.85
C ASN A 231 2.50 -6.94 5.94
N ASP A 232 1.30 -6.48 6.31
CA ASP A 232 0.11 -7.33 6.29
C ASP A 232 -0.23 -7.80 4.86
N LEU A 233 -0.79 -8.99 4.78
CA LEU A 233 -1.29 -9.62 3.55
C LEU A 233 -2.81 -9.46 3.40
N ILE A 234 -3.46 -8.76 4.34
CA ILE A 234 -4.89 -8.47 4.47
C ILE A 234 -5.77 -9.72 4.35
N ARG A 235 -5.26 -10.88 4.79
CA ARG A 235 -5.87 -12.19 4.54
C ARG A 235 -7.27 -12.29 5.14
N ASP A 236 -7.44 -11.80 6.35
CA ASP A 236 -8.70 -11.94 7.09
C ASP A 236 -9.76 -10.95 6.60
N HIS A 237 -9.34 -9.78 6.09
CA HIS A 237 -10.21 -8.72 5.57
C HIS A 237 -10.76 -9.02 4.17
N LYS A 238 -10.06 -9.82 3.36
CA LYS A 238 -10.53 -10.24 2.03
C LYS A 238 -11.87 -10.97 2.06
N PHE A 239 -12.10 -11.78 3.09
CA PHE A 239 -13.34 -12.56 3.21
C PHE A 239 -14.55 -11.68 3.50
N ALA A 240 -14.36 -10.62 4.29
CA ALA A 240 -15.44 -9.71 4.64
C ALA A 240 -15.94 -8.87 3.44
N LEU A 241 -15.10 -8.59 2.45
CA LEU A 241 -15.38 -7.58 1.42
C LEU A 241 -15.89 -8.12 0.07
N GLY A 242 -16.05 -9.45 -0.10
CA GLY A 242 -16.70 -10.06 -1.27
C GLY A 242 -16.00 -9.92 -2.64
N CYS A 243 -15.07 -8.98 -2.83
CA CYS A 243 -14.34 -8.71 -4.07
C CYS A 243 -12.85 -9.10 -3.98
N GLN A 244 -12.56 -10.38 -3.71
CA GLN A 244 -11.22 -10.82 -3.29
C GLN A 244 -10.11 -10.56 -4.31
N LYS A 245 -10.30 -10.91 -5.58
CA LYS A 245 -9.22 -10.85 -6.58
C LYS A 245 -8.84 -9.42 -6.92
N ASP A 246 -9.83 -8.57 -7.13
CA ASP A 246 -9.57 -7.20 -7.56
C ASP A 246 -9.11 -6.33 -6.40
N LEU A 247 -9.65 -6.53 -5.19
CA LEU A 247 -9.14 -5.85 -4.00
C LEU A 247 -7.68 -6.24 -3.76
N GLN A 248 -7.34 -7.52 -3.91
CA GLN A 248 -5.96 -7.99 -3.80
C GLN A 248 -5.05 -7.30 -4.82
N ARG A 249 -5.50 -7.19 -6.08
CA ARG A 249 -4.74 -6.50 -7.13
C ARG A 249 -4.52 -5.02 -6.79
N VAL A 250 -5.58 -4.29 -6.38
CA VAL A 250 -5.46 -2.89 -5.93
C VAL A 250 -4.44 -2.81 -4.80
N PHE A 251 -4.61 -3.64 -3.78
CA PHE A 251 -3.76 -3.63 -2.60
C PHE A 251 -2.29 -3.91 -2.92
N ASP A 252 -2.00 -4.91 -3.76
CA ASP A 252 -0.63 -5.24 -4.15
C ASP A 252 0.05 -4.12 -4.94
N GLU A 253 -0.70 -3.35 -5.74
CA GLU A 253 -0.18 -2.17 -6.44
C GLU A 253 0.03 -0.95 -5.55
N CYS A 254 -0.58 -0.94 -4.36
CA CYS A 254 -0.51 0.15 -3.41
C CYS A 254 0.43 -0.14 -2.23
N ARG A 255 0.68 -1.42 -1.92
CA ARG A 255 1.40 -1.83 -0.73
C ARG A 255 2.89 -1.56 -0.84
N VAL A 256 3.38 -0.72 0.07
CA VAL A 256 4.78 -0.51 0.37
C VAL A 256 5.15 -1.41 1.54
N ARG A 257 6.04 -2.37 1.29
CA ARG A 257 6.59 -3.20 2.37
C ARG A 257 7.71 -2.44 3.06
N TYR A 258 7.98 -2.78 4.31
CA TYR A 258 9.03 -2.12 5.08
C TYR A 258 9.89 -3.13 5.83
N LYS A 259 11.13 -2.73 6.09
CA LYS A 259 12.07 -3.41 6.99
C LYS A 259 12.63 -2.38 7.94
N ILE A 260 12.63 -2.69 9.24
CA ILE A 260 13.24 -1.83 10.25
C ILE A 260 14.62 -2.37 10.58
N LEU A 261 15.64 -1.53 10.42
CA LEU A 261 17.03 -1.90 10.72
C LEU A 261 17.37 -1.60 12.19
N PRO A 262 18.23 -2.40 12.82
CA PRO A 262 18.83 -2.06 14.10
C PRO A 262 19.52 -0.67 14.05
N PRO A 263 19.35 0.19 15.06
CA PRO A 263 18.73 -0.04 16.37
C PRO A 263 17.21 0.29 16.45
N GLY A 264 16.51 0.47 15.32
CA GLY A 264 15.05 0.64 15.28
C GLY A 264 14.61 1.97 14.68
N THR A 265 15.58 2.77 14.26
CA THR A 265 15.41 4.16 13.85
C THR A 265 15.61 4.37 12.34
N VAL A 266 15.85 3.31 11.59
CA VAL A 266 16.02 3.35 10.12
C VAL A 266 15.05 2.36 9.48
N ALA A 267 14.28 2.84 8.51
CA ALA A 267 13.33 2.03 7.75
C ALA A 267 13.75 1.97 6.27
N ILE A 268 13.81 0.76 5.71
CA ILE A 268 13.90 0.53 4.27
C ILE A 268 12.48 0.31 3.75
N LEU A 269 12.09 1.06 2.72
CA LEU A 269 10.78 0.97 2.09
C LEU A 269 10.90 0.33 0.70
N GLU A 270 10.15 -0.74 0.48
CA GLU A 270 10.06 -1.45 -0.79
C GLU A 270 8.74 -1.09 -1.48
N TYR A 271 8.83 -0.19 -2.46
CA TYR A 271 7.66 0.32 -3.17
C TYR A 271 7.14 -0.66 -4.25
N PRO A 272 5.81 -0.72 -4.47
CA PRO A 272 5.21 -1.58 -5.49
C PRO A 272 5.60 -1.14 -6.91
N LYS A 273 5.46 -2.02 -7.90
CA LYS A 273 5.67 -1.65 -9.31
C LYS A 273 4.61 -0.62 -9.73
N PRO A 274 4.97 0.41 -10.51
CA PRO A 274 3.98 1.39 -11.01
C PRO A 274 3.18 0.91 -12.23
N PHE A 275 3.24 -0.38 -12.53
CA PHE A 275 2.58 -1.05 -13.65
C PHE A 275 2.28 -2.49 -13.24
N SER A 276 1.35 -3.15 -13.93
CA SER A 276 1.07 -4.57 -13.70
C SER A 276 1.55 -5.46 -14.84
N ASP A 277 1.90 -6.69 -14.49
CA ASP A 277 2.44 -7.66 -15.42
C ASP A 277 1.28 -8.34 -16.18
N PHE A 278 0.85 -7.75 -17.29
CA PHE A 278 -0.04 -8.36 -18.31
C PHE A 278 0.25 -7.73 -19.68
N PRO A 279 -0.15 -8.35 -20.82
CA PRO A 279 -0.01 -7.74 -22.13
C PRO A 279 -0.74 -6.41 -22.25
N GLN A 280 -0.05 -5.35 -22.67
CA GLN A 280 -0.61 -4.00 -22.74
C GLN A 280 -0.41 -3.40 -24.14
N PHE A 281 -1.48 -2.95 -24.77
CA PHE A 281 -1.36 -2.11 -25.96
C PHE A 281 -1.07 -0.66 -25.57
N CYS A 282 -0.06 -0.05 -26.19
CA CYS A 282 0.31 1.36 -26.06
C CYS A 282 -0.16 2.12 -27.31
N PRO A 283 -1.26 2.88 -27.25
CA PRO A 283 -1.80 3.60 -28.39
C PRO A 283 -0.84 4.64 -28.96
N GLU A 284 -0.04 5.28 -28.10
CA GLU A 284 0.88 6.36 -28.50
C GLU A 284 2.01 5.88 -29.42
N THR A 285 2.41 4.61 -29.26
CA THR A 285 3.50 4.00 -30.03
C THR A 285 3.02 2.91 -30.97
N CYS A 286 1.71 2.61 -30.97
CA CYS A 286 1.08 1.49 -31.69
C CYS A 286 1.78 0.14 -31.45
N ARG A 287 2.29 -0.09 -30.23
CA ARG A 287 3.05 -1.30 -29.87
C ARG A 287 2.41 -2.04 -28.71
N TRP A 288 2.66 -3.34 -28.67
CA TRP A 288 2.32 -4.19 -27.52
C TRP A 288 3.51 -4.30 -26.58
N HIS A 289 3.27 -4.19 -25.28
CA HIS A 289 4.23 -4.54 -24.24
C HIS A 289 3.77 -5.85 -23.61
N VAL A 290 4.52 -6.91 -23.84
CA VAL A 290 4.17 -8.27 -23.41
C VAL A 290 5.16 -8.72 -22.36
N PRO A 291 4.76 -8.85 -21.08
CA PRO A 291 5.55 -9.56 -20.10
C PRO A 291 5.46 -11.06 -20.38
N THR A 292 6.59 -11.74 -20.28
CA THR A 292 6.68 -13.20 -20.38
C THR A 292 7.38 -13.75 -19.15
N GLU A 293 7.09 -15.01 -18.85
CA GLU A 293 7.79 -15.76 -17.81
C GLU A 293 8.52 -16.96 -18.41
N ALA A 294 9.79 -17.11 -18.05
CA ALA A 294 10.63 -18.25 -18.40
C ALA A 294 11.42 -18.69 -17.16
N HIS A 295 11.24 -19.94 -16.72
CA HIS A 295 11.91 -20.50 -15.54
C HIS A 295 11.81 -19.63 -14.27
N GLY A 296 10.67 -18.97 -14.05
CA GLY A 296 10.44 -18.08 -12.91
C GLY A 296 11.08 -16.69 -13.04
N VAL A 297 11.68 -16.36 -14.18
CA VAL A 297 12.21 -15.04 -14.49
C VAL A 297 11.26 -14.30 -15.43
N ARG A 298 10.84 -13.09 -15.04
CA ARG A 298 10.02 -12.22 -15.88
C ARG A 298 10.86 -11.38 -16.83
N GLN A 299 10.47 -11.34 -18.10
CA GLN A 299 11.07 -10.50 -19.14
C GLN A 299 9.99 -9.72 -19.88
N TRP A 300 10.28 -8.48 -20.26
CA TRP A 300 9.34 -7.64 -21.01
C TRP A 300 9.76 -7.56 -22.48
N HIS A 301 8.78 -7.63 -23.38
CA HIS A 301 8.99 -7.55 -24.83
C HIS A 301 8.15 -6.42 -25.42
N CYS A 302 8.80 -5.55 -26.17
CA CYS A 302 8.16 -4.51 -26.97
C CYS A 302 7.91 -5.11 -28.36
N CYS A 303 6.65 -5.31 -28.70
CA CYS A 303 6.22 -5.99 -29.91
C CYS A 303 5.57 -5.01 -30.88
N SER A 304 6.03 -5.01 -32.13
CA SER A 304 5.40 -4.28 -33.25
C SER A 304 4.84 -5.26 -34.27
N LEU A 305 3.78 -4.82 -34.96
CA LEU A 305 3.34 -5.47 -36.19
C LEU A 305 4.50 -5.45 -37.19
N LEU A 306 4.63 -6.52 -37.96
CA LEU A 306 5.50 -6.57 -39.14
C LEU A 306 5.06 -5.55 -40.19
#